data_AF-A0A1A9CWI3-F1
#
_entry.id   AF-A0A1A9CWI3-F1
#
_cell.length_a   1.000
_cell.length_b   1.000
_cell.length_c   1.000
_cell.angle_alpha   90.00
_cell.angle_beta   90.00
_cell.angle_gamma   90.00
#
_symmetry.space_group_name_H-M   'P 1'
#
loop_
_entity.id
_entity.type
_entity.pdbx_description
1 polymer ?
#
loop_
_entity_poly.entity_id
_entity_poly.type
_entity_poly.pdbx_seq_one_letter_code
_entity_poly.pdbx_strand_id
1 'polypeptide(L)'
;MSVPRTDPAPLDIPRGLAGVVVTDTALGDVRGREGFYHYRHYSAIDLARSRGFEDVWYLMFHGELPDRAESAAFAARTAGPRHLPAEVRAALPALARAGTVSGPLAGLRSALSLLGASAGLRPVYDIPAERRREDALALCAAVPTLLTALHRLGQGLEPVEPRDDLPFAANYLYMLTGTEPDAARASAVERYLISTIDHGFNASTFTARVVASTGADVAACLVAAVGALSGPLHGGAPSRALDTLDAIGTPDRIDSWIRGQVLGGGRIMGFGHPVYRTEDPRSRMLRSIAQEFGGPLVDFAVEVEQRVEAILAELKPGRELHTNVEFYAGVVMELCGLPREMFTPTFCAARVVGWSANILEQAADSKIIRPAARYTGTPPPQPVPPA
;
A
#
# COMPACT_ATOMS: atom_id res chain seq x y z
N MET A 1 -20.80 -43.88 -2.17
CA MET A 1 -21.45 -43.70 -0.85
C MET A 1 -21.12 -42.30 -0.36
N SER A 2 -22.12 -41.42 -0.26
CA SER A 2 -21.94 -40.06 0.25
C SER A 2 -21.90 -40.12 1.77
N VAL A 3 -20.75 -39.79 2.36
CA VAL A 3 -20.65 -39.57 3.81
C VAL A 3 -21.47 -38.31 4.10
N PRO A 4 -22.45 -38.34 5.03
CA PRO A 4 -23.14 -37.13 5.42
C PRO A 4 -22.10 -36.20 6.04
N ARG A 5 -21.82 -35.07 5.38
CA ARG A 5 -21.03 -34.00 5.98
C ARG A 5 -21.90 -33.40 7.08
N THR A 6 -21.64 -33.78 8.33
CA THR A 6 -22.08 -33.00 9.48
C THR A 6 -21.43 -31.63 9.34
N ASP A 7 -22.22 -30.61 9.02
CA ASP A 7 -21.70 -29.25 8.98
C ASP A 7 -21.11 -28.92 10.36
N PRO A 8 -19.81 -28.54 10.43
CA PRO A 8 -19.21 -28.18 11.69
C PRO A 8 -19.98 -27.00 12.29
N ALA A 9 -20.24 -27.06 13.59
CA ALA A 9 -20.86 -25.95 14.31
C ALA A 9 -20.04 -24.66 14.10
N PRO A 10 -20.67 -23.50 13.84
CA PRO A 10 -19.94 -22.25 13.65
C PRO A 10 -19.10 -21.92 14.88
N LEU A 11 -17.83 -21.59 14.66
CA LEU A 11 -16.97 -21.05 15.71
C LEU A 11 -17.22 -19.55 15.86
N ASP A 12 -17.26 -19.08 17.10
CA ASP A 12 -17.28 -17.64 17.40
C ASP A 12 -15.91 -17.02 17.17
N ILE A 13 -15.83 -16.14 16.18
CA ILE A 13 -14.60 -15.44 15.78
C ILE A 13 -14.65 -13.98 16.25
N PRO A 14 -13.55 -13.41 16.78
CA PRO A 14 -13.49 -11.99 17.17
C PRO A 14 -13.89 -11.03 16.04
N ARG A 15 -14.60 -9.96 16.40
CA ARG A 15 -14.94 -8.87 15.47
C ARG A 15 -13.68 -8.33 14.80
N GLY A 16 -13.73 -8.17 13.48
CA GLY A 16 -12.60 -7.67 12.68
C GLY A 16 -11.48 -8.70 12.47
N LEU A 17 -11.69 -9.97 12.81
CA LEU A 17 -10.71 -11.07 12.64
C LEU A 17 -9.39 -10.86 13.42
N ALA A 18 -9.41 -10.06 14.49
CA ALA A 18 -8.23 -9.80 15.29
C ALA A 18 -7.68 -11.08 15.92
N GLY A 19 -6.41 -11.39 15.66
CA GLY A 19 -5.71 -12.58 16.18
C GLY A 19 -6.09 -13.90 15.51
N VAL A 20 -6.83 -13.86 14.40
CA VAL A 20 -7.28 -15.07 13.69
C VAL A 20 -6.31 -15.39 12.56
N VAL A 21 -5.76 -16.60 12.58
CA VAL A 21 -4.98 -17.15 11.45
C VAL A 21 -5.96 -17.75 10.45
N VAL A 22 -6.05 -17.17 9.25
CA VAL A 22 -7.01 -17.59 8.20
C VAL A 22 -6.36 -18.40 7.08
N THR A 23 -5.04 -18.39 6.97
CA THR A 23 -4.24 -19.14 5.99
C THR A 23 -2.77 -19.13 6.41
N ASP A 24 -1.97 -20.01 5.81
CA ASP A 24 -0.52 -20.00 5.91
C ASP A 24 0.08 -19.12 4.80
N THR A 25 1.25 -18.52 5.05
CA THR A 25 1.97 -17.70 4.07
C THR A 25 3.47 -17.87 4.17
N ALA A 26 4.14 -17.84 3.02
CA ALA A 26 5.60 -17.79 2.91
C ALA A 26 6.10 -16.42 2.42
N LEU A 27 5.23 -15.40 2.35
CA LEU A 27 5.56 -14.07 1.81
C LEU A 27 6.21 -13.15 2.82
N GLY A 28 5.80 -13.21 4.08
CA GLY A 28 6.33 -12.34 5.14
C GLY A 28 5.41 -12.28 6.36
N ASP A 29 5.94 -11.75 7.46
CA ASP A 29 5.21 -11.49 8.69
C ASP A 29 5.66 -10.18 9.35
N VAL A 30 4.79 -9.62 10.21
CA VAL A 30 5.01 -8.40 10.98
C VAL A 30 5.05 -8.74 12.47
N ARG A 31 6.27 -8.85 13.01
CA ARG A 31 6.53 -9.09 14.43
C ARG A 31 6.51 -7.77 15.21
N GLY A 32 5.31 -7.23 15.39
CA GLY A 32 5.07 -5.90 15.95
C GLY A 32 5.67 -5.64 17.33
N ARG A 33 5.80 -6.67 18.17
CA ARG A 33 6.42 -6.56 19.50
C ARG A 33 7.95 -6.48 19.45
N GLU A 34 8.54 -6.97 18.37
CA GLU A 34 9.99 -6.97 18.14
C GLU A 34 10.46 -5.79 17.29
N GLY A 35 9.53 -4.97 16.78
CA GLY A 35 9.87 -3.91 15.83
C GLY A 35 10.45 -4.45 14.52
N PHE A 36 10.02 -5.64 14.09
CA PHE A 36 10.58 -6.33 12.93
C PHE A 36 9.49 -6.77 11.95
N TYR A 37 9.81 -6.70 10.66
CA TYR A 37 9.02 -7.33 9.61
C TYR A 37 9.92 -7.68 8.43
N HIS A 38 9.48 -8.63 7.62
CA HIS A 38 10.32 -9.24 6.60
C HIS A 38 9.55 -9.56 5.33
N TYR A 39 10.30 -9.64 4.22
CA TYR A 39 9.85 -10.19 2.96
C TYR A 39 10.60 -11.50 2.73
N ARG A 40 9.86 -12.58 2.53
CA ARG A 40 10.37 -13.96 2.55
C ARG A 40 11.14 -14.20 3.85
N HIS A 41 12.44 -14.39 3.81
CA HIS A 41 13.30 -14.60 4.98
C HIS A 41 14.24 -13.41 5.26
N TYR A 42 14.06 -12.27 4.58
CA TYR A 42 14.92 -11.09 4.71
C TYR A 42 14.21 -9.92 5.38
N SER A 43 14.93 -9.22 6.27
CA SER A 43 14.51 -7.94 6.84
C SER A 43 14.10 -6.96 5.73
N ALA A 44 12.87 -6.46 5.80
CA ALA A 44 12.38 -5.51 4.80
C ALA A 44 13.15 -4.18 4.80
N ILE A 45 13.70 -3.79 5.96
CA ILE A 45 14.55 -2.60 6.08
C ILE A 45 15.93 -2.83 5.47
N ASP A 46 16.50 -4.02 5.64
CA ASP A 46 17.81 -4.32 5.03
C ASP A 46 17.69 -4.42 3.51
N LEU A 47 16.59 -4.99 3.01
CA LEU A 47 16.24 -4.96 1.59
C LEU A 47 16.12 -3.52 1.08
N ALA A 48 15.34 -2.67 1.75
CA ALA A 48 15.18 -1.27 1.36
C ALA A 48 16.52 -0.53 1.27
N ARG A 49 17.46 -0.81 2.18
CA ARG A 49 18.76 -0.14 2.22
C ARG A 49 19.78 -0.67 1.19
N SER A 50 19.62 -1.90 0.70
CA SER A 50 20.69 -2.61 -0.03
C SER A 50 20.30 -3.14 -1.39
N ARG A 51 19.02 -3.12 -1.77
CA ARG A 51 18.50 -3.66 -3.03
C ARG A 51 17.67 -2.63 -3.79
N GLY A 52 17.63 -2.79 -5.11
CA GLY A 52 16.71 -2.04 -5.97
C GLY A 52 15.28 -2.57 -5.86
N PHE A 53 14.29 -1.76 -6.23
CA PHE A 53 12.88 -2.14 -6.14
C PHE A 53 12.56 -3.41 -6.94
N GLU A 54 13.10 -3.53 -8.16
CA GLU A 54 12.91 -4.66 -9.05
C GLU A 54 13.45 -5.98 -8.45
N ASP A 55 14.58 -5.94 -7.72
CA ASP A 55 15.13 -7.13 -7.04
C ASP A 55 14.19 -7.62 -5.93
N VAL A 56 13.60 -6.70 -5.18
CA VAL A 56 12.66 -7.05 -4.11
C VAL A 56 11.32 -7.52 -4.69
N TRP A 57 10.89 -6.93 -5.80
CA TRP A 57 9.73 -7.45 -6.53
C TRP A 57 9.99 -8.88 -7.04
N TYR A 58 11.15 -9.15 -7.62
CA TYR A 58 11.55 -10.52 -8.00
C TYR A 58 11.46 -11.47 -6.79
N LEU A 59 12.04 -11.09 -5.64
CA LEU A 59 11.94 -11.85 -4.40
C LEU A 59 10.49 -12.17 -4.00
N MET A 60 9.57 -11.21 -4.12
CA MET A 60 8.17 -11.43 -3.78
C MET A 60 7.53 -12.49 -4.69
N PHE A 61 7.81 -12.45 -5.99
CA PHE A 61 7.19 -13.34 -6.98
C PHE A 61 7.86 -14.72 -7.04
N HIS A 62 9.16 -14.78 -6.81
CA HIS A 62 9.99 -15.98 -7.04
C HIS A 62 10.43 -16.67 -5.74
N GLY A 63 10.45 -15.96 -4.60
CA GLY A 63 10.85 -16.52 -3.30
C GLY A 63 12.34 -16.41 -2.98
N GLU A 64 13.15 -16.03 -3.95
CA GLU A 64 14.60 -15.84 -3.83
C GLU A 64 15.05 -14.51 -4.44
N LEU A 65 16.18 -13.99 -4.00
CA LEU A 65 16.77 -12.78 -4.59
C LEU A 65 17.42 -13.13 -5.94
N PRO A 66 17.28 -12.27 -6.96
CA PRO A 66 17.88 -12.55 -8.25
C PRO A 66 19.41 -12.45 -8.19
N ASP A 67 20.09 -13.24 -9.03
CA ASP A 67 21.46 -12.95 -9.41
C ASP A 67 21.55 -11.73 -10.35
N ARG A 68 22.75 -11.37 -10.79
CA ARG A 68 22.96 -10.18 -11.66
C ARG A 68 22.25 -10.32 -13.01
N ALA A 69 22.23 -11.51 -13.60
CA ALA A 69 21.63 -11.74 -14.91
C ALA A 69 20.09 -11.75 -14.79
N GLU A 70 19.57 -12.39 -13.75
CA GLU A 70 18.14 -12.40 -13.42
C GLU A 70 17.62 -10.99 -13.11
N SER A 71 18.38 -10.19 -12.35
CA SER A 71 18.04 -8.81 -12.02
C SER A 71 17.91 -7.95 -13.29
N ALA A 72 18.90 -8.01 -14.18
CA ALA A 72 18.86 -7.28 -15.45
C ALA A 72 17.71 -7.75 -16.36
N ALA A 73 17.47 -9.06 -16.44
CA ALA A 73 16.37 -9.62 -17.22
C ALA A 73 15.01 -9.21 -16.65
N PHE A 74 14.85 -9.22 -15.33
CA PHE A 74 13.60 -8.83 -14.68
C PHE A 74 13.33 -7.34 -14.85
N ALA A 75 14.33 -6.47 -14.66
CA ALA A 75 14.20 -5.04 -14.91
C ALA A 75 13.70 -4.77 -16.35
N ALA A 76 14.30 -5.42 -17.36
CA ALA A 76 13.87 -5.33 -18.75
C ALA A 76 12.43 -5.84 -18.96
N ARG A 77 12.03 -6.93 -18.30
CA ARG A 77 10.65 -7.45 -18.36
C ARG A 77 9.63 -6.49 -17.77
N THR A 78 10.00 -5.72 -16.74
CA THR A 78 9.09 -4.72 -16.15
C THR A 78 8.96 -3.43 -16.98
N ALA A 79 9.90 -3.15 -17.89
CA ALA A 79 9.91 -1.92 -18.68
C ALA A 79 8.79 -1.87 -19.71
N GLY A 80 8.65 -2.92 -20.53
CA GLY A 80 7.65 -2.97 -21.61
C GLY A 80 6.21 -2.71 -21.15
N PRO A 81 5.70 -3.41 -20.11
CA PRO A 81 4.32 -3.22 -19.66
C PRO A 81 4.02 -1.87 -18.98
N ARG A 82 5.00 -0.96 -18.83
CA ARG A 82 4.76 0.42 -18.38
C ARG A 82 3.95 1.21 -19.41
N HIS A 83 4.11 0.88 -20.69
CA HIS A 83 3.42 1.53 -21.81
C HIS A 83 1.98 1.02 -21.92
N LEU A 84 1.01 1.93 -21.79
CA LEU A 84 -0.40 1.58 -21.73
C LEU A 84 -0.99 1.33 -23.12
N PRO A 85 -1.90 0.36 -23.32
CA PRO A 85 -2.63 0.19 -24.58
C PRO A 85 -3.42 1.45 -24.99
N ALA A 86 -3.66 1.63 -26.29
CA ALA A 86 -4.26 2.86 -26.84
C ALA A 86 -5.67 3.12 -26.29
N GLU A 87 -6.48 2.07 -26.15
CA GLU A 87 -7.81 2.11 -25.57
C GLU A 87 -7.81 2.52 -24.09
N VAL A 88 -6.80 2.09 -23.34
CA VAL A 88 -6.63 2.49 -21.92
C VAL A 88 -6.24 3.96 -21.85
N ARG A 89 -5.25 4.39 -22.64
CA ARG A 89 -4.83 5.81 -22.72
C ARG A 89 -5.98 6.73 -23.09
N ALA A 90 -6.81 6.35 -24.07
CA ALA A 90 -7.96 7.12 -24.52
C ALA A 90 -9.02 7.32 -23.43
N ALA A 91 -9.14 6.39 -22.48
CA ALA A 91 -10.09 6.51 -21.38
C ALA A 91 -9.62 7.42 -20.23
N LEU A 92 -8.30 7.59 -20.05
CA LEU A 92 -7.74 8.30 -18.88
C LEU A 92 -8.27 9.72 -18.70
N PRO A 93 -8.44 10.57 -19.74
CA PRO A 93 -8.97 11.92 -19.56
C PRO A 93 -10.38 11.93 -18.96
N ALA A 94 -11.24 10.99 -19.35
CA ALA A 94 -12.59 10.89 -18.80
C ALA A 94 -12.56 10.41 -17.34
N LEU A 95 -11.69 9.44 -17.03
CA LEU A 95 -11.52 8.93 -15.67
C LEU A 95 -10.95 9.98 -14.72
N ALA A 96 -9.96 10.76 -15.17
CA ALA A 96 -9.38 11.87 -14.39
C ALA A 96 -10.44 12.93 -14.06
N ARG A 97 -11.24 13.35 -15.05
CA ARG A 97 -12.36 14.30 -14.83
C ARG A 97 -13.43 13.77 -13.88
N ALA A 98 -13.76 12.47 -13.95
CA ALA A 98 -14.71 11.86 -13.02
C ALA A 98 -14.12 11.73 -11.60
N GLY A 99 -12.80 11.58 -11.52
CA GLY A 99 -12.04 11.40 -10.29
C GLY A 99 -11.66 12.69 -9.56
N THR A 100 -11.93 13.89 -10.09
CA THR A 100 -11.42 15.17 -9.56
C THR A 100 -11.58 15.33 -8.04
N VAL A 101 -12.73 14.93 -7.48
CA VAL A 101 -12.99 15.01 -6.03
C VAL A 101 -12.39 13.84 -5.24
N SER A 102 -12.35 12.65 -5.84
CA SER A 102 -11.96 11.40 -5.16
C SER A 102 -10.49 11.03 -5.35
N GLY A 103 -9.77 11.75 -6.20
CA GLY A 103 -8.35 11.60 -6.47
C GLY A 103 -7.99 10.44 -7.41
N PRO A 104 -6.68 10.28 -7.69
CA PRO A 104 -6.17 9.32 -8.68
C PRO A 104 -6.53 7.85 -8.41
N LEU A 105 -6.66 7.44 -7.14
CA LEU A 105 -7.04 6.07 -6.78
C LEU A 105 -8.45 5.70 -7.27
N ALA A 106 -9.37 6.66 -7.34
CA ALA A 106 -10.71 6.40 -7.85
C ALA A 106 -10.67 6.06 -9.34
N GLY A 107 -9.91 6.83 -10.13
CA GLY A 107 -9.67 6.57 -11.55
C GLY A 107 -8.88 5.28 -11.79
N LEU A 108 -7.92 4.96 -10.91
CA LEU A 108 -7.10 3.75 -11.02
C LEU A 108 -7.95 2.47 -11.06
N ARG A 109 -9.01 2.37 -10.26
CA ARG A 109 -9.90 1.19 -10.26
C ARG A 109 -10.52 0.93 -11.63
N SER A 110 -11.04 1.99 -12.26
CA SER A 110 -11.64 1.88 -13.59
C SER A 110 -10.60 1.60 -14.67
N ALA A 111 -9.44 2.25 -14.59
CA ALA A 111 -8.37 2.06 -15.55
C ALA A 111 -7.75 0.65 -15.46
N LEU A 112 -7.59 0.10 -14.24
CA LEU A 112 -7.15 -1.28 -14.02
C LEU A 112 -8.16 -2.29 -14.57
N SER A 113 -9.45 -2.07 -14.32
CA SER A 113 -10.50 -2.94 -14.88
C SER A 113 -10.47 -2.93 -16.41
N LEU A 114 -10.29 -1.76 -17.03
CA LEU A 114 -10.18 -1.63 -18.48
C LEU A 114 -8.90 -2.27 -19.00
N LEU A 115 -7.77 -2.08 -18.33
CA LEU A 115 -6.49 -2.70 -18.69
C LEU A 115 -6.58 -4.23 -18.64
N GLY A 116 -7.20 -4.79 -17.60
CA GLY A 116 -7.45 -6.22 -17.49
C GLY A 116 -8.29 -6.78 -18.65
N ALA A 117 -9.36 -6.06 -19.02
CA ALA A 117 -10.20 -6.44 -20.16
C ALA A 117 -9.46 -6.32 -21.50
N SER A 118 -8.74 -5.22 -21.72
CA SER A 118 -7.94 -4.96 -22.93
C SER A 118 -6.85 -6.03 -23.13
N ALA A 119 -6.19 -6.45 -22.06
CA ALA A 119 -5.16 -7.49 -22.11
C ALA A 119 -5.71 -8.93 -22.11
N GLY A 120 -7.04 -9.11 -22.08
CA GLY A 120 -7.68 -10.42 -22.15
C GLY A 120 -7.36 -11.34 -20.96
N LEU A 121 -7.23 -10.76 -19.77
CA LEU A 121 -6.95 -11.51 -18.54
C LEU A 121 -8.05 -12.55 -18.29
N ARG A 122 -7.66 -13.69 -17.73
CA ARG A 122 -8.55 -14.82 -17.46
C ARG A 122 -8.57 -15.16 -15.97
N PRO A 123 -9.64 -15.85 -15.49
CA PRO A 123 -9.72 -16.37 -14.14
C PRO A 123 -8.42 -17.07 -13.73
N VAL A 124 -7.89 -16.79 -12.53
CA VAL A 124 -6.57 -17.28 -12.13
C VAL A 124 -6.51 -18.81 -12.14
N TYR A 125 -7.59 -19.52 -11.80
CA TYR A 125 -7.59 -20.98 -11.81
C TYR A 125 -7.59 -21.61 -13.22
N ASP A 126 -7.96 -20.85 -14.25
CA ASP A 126 -8.09 -21.34 -15.63
C ASP A 126 -6.80 -21.17 -16.46
N ILE A 127 -5.74 -20.64 -15.84
CA ILE A 127 -4.45 -20.35 -16.48
C ILE A 127 -3.27 -20.94 -15.70
N PRO A 128 -2.16 -21.29 -16.37
CA PRO A 128 -0.97 -21.82 -15.70
C PRO A 128 -0.30 -20.76 -14.81
N ALA A 129 0.44 -21.21 -13.80
CA ALA A 129 1.09 -20.34 -12.81
C ALA A 129 2.01 -19.28 -13.43
N GLU A 130 2.75 -19.62 -14.50
CA GLU A 130 3.58 -18.64 -15.21
C GLU A 130 2.75 -17.51 -15.82
N ARG A 131 1.62 -17.86 -16.45
CA ARG A 131 0.73 -16.84 -17.03
C ARG A 131 0.12 -15.93 -15.96
N ARG A 132 -0.24 -16.47 -14.79
CA ARG A 132 -0.70 -15.65 -13.64
C ARG A 132 0.38 -14.65 -13.21
N ARG A 133 1.64 -15.11 -13.15
CA ARG A 133 2.80 -14.27 -12.80
C ARG A 133 3.03 -13.17 -13.83
N GLU A 134 2.91 -13.47 -15.13
CA GLU A 134 3.00 -12.49 -16.22
C GLU A 134 1.87 -11.45 -16.16
N ASP A 135 0.62 -11.89 -15.98
CA ASP A 135 -0.53 -10.98 -15.86
C ASP A 135 -0.36 -10.05 -14.64
N ALA A 136 0.08 -10.60 -13.50
CA ALA A 136 0.38 -9.83 -12.30
C ALA A 136 1.54 -8.85 -12.51
N LEU A 137 2.58 -9.26 -13.25
CA LEU A 137 3.75 -8.44 -13.53
C LEU A 137 3.35 -7.22 -14.37
N ALA A 138 2.59 -7.46 -15.44
CA ALA A 138 2.15 -6.41 -16.34
C ALA A 138 1.30 -5.35 -15.63
N LEU A 139 0.37 -5.77 -14.77
CA LEU A 139 -0.45 -4.82 -13.99
C LEU A 139 0.38 -4.02 -12.99
N CYS A 140 1.33 -4.64 -12.28
CA CYS A 140 2.20 -3.92 -11.35
C CYS A 140 3.06 -2.86 -12.07
N ALA A 141 3.58 -3.17 -13.26
CA ALA A 141 4.37 -2.24 -14.06
C ALA A 141 3.53 -1.08 -14.64
N ALA A 142 2.27 -1.31 -14.98
CA ALA A 142 1.37 -0.30 -15.53
C ALA A 142 0.80 0.67 -14.48
N VAL A 143 0.66 0.24 -13.21
CA VAL A 143 0.05 1.05 -12.13
C VAL A 143 0.73 2.40 -11.91
N PRO A 144 2.08 2.50 -11.86
CA PRO A 144 2.79 3.77 -11.84
C PRO A 144 2.33 4.73 -12.95
N THR A 145 2.31 4.28 -14.21
CA THR A 145 1.90 5.08 -15.37
C THR A 145 0.44 5.51 -15.27
N LEU A 146 -0.45 4.61 -14.84
CA LEU A 146 -1.87 4.94 -14.63
C LEU A 146 -2.04 6.04 -13.58
N LEU A 147 -1.36 5.92 -12.44
CA LEU A 147 -1.46 6.86 -11.33
C LEU A 147 -0.93 8.25 -11.70
N THR A 148 0.26 8.32 -12.29
CA THR A 148 0.88 9.60 -12.68
C THR A 148 0.08 10.26 -13.81
N ALA A 149 -0.40 9.52 -14.80
CA ALA A 149 -1.24 10.05 -15.86
C ALA A 149 -2.58 10.60 -15.32
N LEU A 150 -3.27 9.85 -14.45
CA LEU A 150 -4.52 10.30 -13.83
C LEU A 150 -4.33 11.56 -12.98
N HIS A 151 -3.23 11.63 -12.23
CA HIS A 151 -2.88 12.82 -11.45
C HIS A 151 -2.63 14.03 -12.36
N ARG A 152 -1.77 13.89 -13.37
CA ARG A 152 -1.42 14.98 -14.29
C ARG A 152 -2.62 15.49 -15.06
N LEU A 153 -3.43 14.58 -15.62
CA LEU A 153 -4.67 14.94 -16.29
C LEU A 153 -5.66 15.65 -15.35
N GLY A 154 -5.72 15.25 -14.08
CA GLY A 154 -6.52 15.93 -13.05
C GLY A 154 -6.06 17.36 -12.78
N GLN A 155 -4.77 17.66 -12.99
CA GLN A 155 -4.18 18.99 -12.91
C GLN A 155 -4.21 19.76 -14.25
N GLY A 156 -4.85 19.21 -15.29
CA GLY A 156 -4.87 19.81 -16.63
C GLY A 156 -3.54 19.72 -17.37
N LEU A 157 -2.64 18.84 -16.94
CA LEU A 157 -1.35 18.56 -17.58
C LEU A 157 -1.43 17.32 -18.46
N GLU A 158 -0.64 17.30 -19.53
CA GLU A 158 -0.47 16.10 -20.34
C GLU A 158 0.29 15.00 -19.55
N PRO A 159 -0.09 13.72 -19.70
CA PRO A 159 0.70 12.59 -19.20
C PRO A 159 2.14 12.62 -19.73
N VAL A 160 3.07 12.12 -18.91
CA VAL A 160 4.46 11.90 -19.32
C VAL A 160 4.64 10.41 -19.54
N GLU A 161 5.10 10.02 -20.72
CA GLU A 161 5.32 8.62 -21.08
C GLU A 161 6.45 8.01 -20.22
N PRO A 162 6.34 6.72 -19.86
CA PRO A 162 7.38 6.05 -19.09
C PRO A 162 8.69 5.93 -19.88
N ARG A 163 9.79 5.90 -19.14
CA ARG A 163 11.13 5.63 -19.65
C ARG A 163 11.56 4.22 -19.28
N ASP A 164 12.11 3.51 -20.26
CA ASP A 164 12.55 2.12 -20.12
C ASP A 164 13.94 2.02 -19.48
N ASP A 165 14.74 3.08 -19.57
CA ASP A 165 16.10 3.17 -19.04
C ASP A 165 16.16 3.57 -17.55
N LEU A 166 15.04 4.05 -17.00
CA LEU A 166 14.95 4.45 -15.60
C LEU A 166 14.47 3.28 -14.70
N PRO A 167 15.11 3.08 -13.53
CA PRO A 167 14.60 2.19 -12.49
C PRO A 167 13.20 2.61 -12.00
N PHE A 168 12.46 1.69 -11.40
CA PHE A 168 11.05 1.86 -11.02
C PHE A 168 10.76 3.20 -10.31
N ALA A 169 11.50 3.51 -9.23
CA ALA A 169 11.27 4.71 -8.43
C ALA A 169 11.64 6.00 -9.18
N ALA A 170 12.74 5.98 -9.94
CA ALA A 170 13.17 7.12 -10.74
C ALA A 170 12.17 7.41 -11.87
N ASN A 171 11.69 6.36 -12.56
CA ASN A 171 10.67 6.48 -13.59
C ASN A 171 9.34 7.00 -13.03
N TYR A 172 8.93 6.52 -11.84
CA TYR A 172 7.73 7.01 -11.17
C TYR A 172 7.79 8.52 -10.89
N LEU A 173 8.90 8.98 -10.29
CA LEU A 173 9.14 10.40 -10.05
C LEU A 173 9.20 11.22 -11.34
N TYR A 174 9.88 10.69 -12.36
CA TYR A 174 9.97 11.32 -13.68
C TYR A 174 8.60 11.52 -14.31
N MET A 175 7.77 10.48 -14.36
CA MET A 175 6.43 10.57 -14.92
C MET A 175 5.52 11.50 -14.10
N LEU A 176 5.70 11.55 -12.79
CA LEU A 176 4.91 12.41 -11.90
C LEU A 176 5.26 13.89 -12.11
N THR A 177 6.54 14.23 -12.03
CA THR A 177 7.03 15.62 -12.00
C THR A 177 7.30 16.18 -13.40
N GLY A 178 7.58 15.33 -14.38
CA GLY A 178 8.04 15.70 -15.72
C GLY A 178 9.54 15.99 -15.82
N THR A 179 10.30 15.81 -14.73
CA THR A 179 11.75 16.02 -14.70
C THR A 179 12.45 14.79 -14.13
N GLU A 180 13.63 14.46 -14.67
CA GLU A 180 14.43 13.35 -14.15
C GLU A 180 14.88 13.68 -12.72
N PRO A 181 14.59 12.82 -11.72
CA PRO A 181 14.98 13.07 -10.34
C PRO A 181 16.49 12.90 -10.18
N ASP A 182 17.09 13.65 -9.25
CA ASP A 182 18.43 13.36 -8.80
C ASP A 182 18.51 12.02 -8.05
N ALA A 183 19.72 11.48 -7.94
CA ALA A 183 19.96 10.17 -7.34
C ALA A 183 19.51 10.08 -5.87
N ALA A 184 19.59 11.18 -5.12
CA ALA A 184 19.19 11.20 -3.71
C ALA A 184 17.67 11.05 -3.57
N ARG A 185 16.89 11.83 -4.34
CA ARG A 185 15.42 11.74 -4.37
C ARG A 185 14.94 10.38 -4.90
N ALA A 186 15.54 9.88 -5.97
CA ALA A 186 15.22 8.57 -6.50
C ALA A 186 15.45 7.46 -5.47
N SER A 187 16.61 7.47 -4.79
CA SER A 187 16.93 6.47 -3.75
C SER A 187 16.01 6.58 -2.53
N ALA A 188 15.67 7.79 -2.11
CA ALA A 188 14.77 8.01 -0.97
C ALA A 188 13.36 7.45 -1.22
N VAL A 189 12.81 7.71 -2.41
CA VAL A 189 11.51 7.17 -2.82
C VAL A 189 11.58 5.67 -3.03
N GLU A 190 12.66 5.13 -3.59
CA GLU A 190 12.85 3.68 -3.72
C GLU A 190 12.83 2.97 -2.37
N ARG A 191 13.59 3.47 -1.39
CA ARG A 191 13.62 2.93 -0.02
C ARG A 191 12.22 2.94 0.62
N TYR A 192 11.48 4.03 0.45
CA TYR A 192 10.10 4.13 0.90
C TYR A 192 9.22 3.07 0.21
N LEU A 193 9.27 2.97 -1.12
CA LEU A 193 8.48 2.02 -1.89
C LEU A 193 8.79 0.58 -1.47
N ILE A 194 10.07 0.21 -1.36
CA ILE A 194 10.48 -1.13 -0.90
C ILE A 194 9.90 -1.40 0.49
N SER A 195 10.07 -0.48 1.43
CA SER A 195 9.57 -0.65 2.82
C SER A 195 8.05 -0.79 2.92
N THR A 196 7.34 -0.50 1.83
CA THR A 196 5.89 -0.51 1.72
C THR A 196 5.37 -1.47 0.65
N ILE A 197 6.15 -2.48 0.23
CA ILE A 197 5.68 -3.52 -0.71
C ILE A 197 4.61 -4.39 -0.07
N ASP A 198 4.86 -4.90 1.14
CA ASP A 198 3.93 -5.73 1.89
C ASP A 198 3.96 -5.39 3.40
N HIS A 199 2.88 -5.72 4.11
CA HIS A 199 2.78 -5.56 5.57
C HIS A 199 1.75 -6.54 6.15
N GLY A 200 1.84 -7.81 5.76
CA GLY A 200 0.99 -8.90 6.24
C GLY A 200 -0.47 -8.78 5.80
N PHE A 201 -1.37 -9.48 6.52
CA PHE A 201 -2.80 -9.62 6.21
C PHE A 201 -3.66 -8.39 6.55
N ASN A 202 -3.20 -7.20 6.11
CA ASN A 202 -3.99 -5.97 6.19
C ASN A 202 -5.26 -6.05 5.32
N ALA A 203 -6.19 -5.12 5.53
CA ALA A 203 -7.53 -5.17 4.92
C ALA A 203 -7.54 -5.30 3.39
N SER A 204 -6.66 -4.56 2.68
CA SER A 204 -6.58 -4.64 1.21
C SER A 204 -5.96 -5.93 0.71
N THR A 205 -4.96 -6.45 1.43
CA THR A 205 -4.33 -7.75 1.12
C THR A 205 -5.30 -8.90 1.33
N PHE A 206 -6.02 -8.90 2.45
CA PHE A 206 -7.06 -9.90 2.72
C PHE A 206 -8.17 -9.83 1.66
N THR A 207 -8.60 -8.62 1.27
CA THR A 207 -9.60 -8.43 0.21
C THR A 207 -9.12 -9.00 -1.13
N ALA A 208 -7.86 -8.75 -1.51
CA ALA A 208 -7.28 -9.30 -2.74
C ALA A 208 -7.33 -10.84 -2.74
N ARG A 209 -7.00 -11.47 -1.60
CA ARG A 209 -7.05 -12.94 -1.45
C ARG A 209 -8.47 -13.48 -1.41
N VAL A 210 -9.42 -12.78 -0.82
CA VAL A 210 -10.86 -13.15 -0.88
C VAL A 210 -11.30 -13.24 -2.34
N VAL A 211 -11.00 -12.24 -3.15
CA VAL A 211 -11.37 -12.22 -4.57
C VAL A 211 -10.60 -13.28 -5.36
N ALA A 212 -9.30 -13.44 -5.13
CA ALA A 212 -8.51 -14.51 -5.76
C ALA A 212 -9.05 -15.90 -5.41
N SER A 213 -9.54 -16.12 -4.19
CA SER A 213 -10.08 -17.40 -3.73
C SER A 213 -11.32 -17.87 -4.52
N THR A 214 -12.03 -16.94 -5.16
CA THR A 214 -13.18 -17.25 -6.04
C THR A 214 -12.75 -17.64 -7.45
N GLY A 215 -11.48 -17.42 -7.80
CA GLY A 215 -10.90 -17.66 -9.12
C GLY A 215 -10.90 -16.45 -10.04
N ALA A 216 -11.34 -15.27 -9.61
CA ALA A 216 -11.33 -14.06 -10.44
C ALA A 216 -9.93 -13.73 -10.99
N ASP A 217 -9.87 -12.98 -12.09
CA ASP A 217 -8.61 -12.57 -12.72
C ASP A 217 -7.81 -11.58 -11.84
N VAL A 218 -6.53 -11.38 -12.16
CA VAL A 218 -5.63 -10.56 -11.35
C VAL A 218 -6.07 -9.09 -11.32
N ALA A 219 -6.63 -8.53 -12.39
CA ALA A 219 -7.10 -7.15 -12.40
C ALA A 219 -8.29 -6.97 -11.45
N ALA A 220 -9.26 -7.90 -11.45
CA ALA A 220 -10.37 -7.88 -10.52
C ALA A 220 -9.90 -7.94 -9.05
N CYS A 221 -8.89 -8.76 -8.75
CA CYS A 221 -8.30 -8.85 -7.42
C CYS A 221 -7.65 -7.52 -6.98
N LEU A 222 -6.87 -6.90 -7.87
CA LEU A 222 -6.21 -5.61 -7.59
C LEU A 222 -7.22 -4.46 -7.47
N VAL A 223 -8.28 -4.43 -8.28
CA VAL A 223 -9.36 -3.44 -8.18
C VAL A 223 -10.02 -3.50 -6.81
N ALA A 224 -10.29 -4.70 -6.30
CA ALA A 224 -10.87 -4.88 -4.96
C ALA A 224 -9.88 -4.43 -3.86
N ALA A 225 -8.59 -4.73 -4.00
CA ALA A 225 -7.55 -4.29 -3.08
C ALA A 225 -7.43 -2.76 -3.02
N VAL A 226 -7.45 -2.09 -4.18
CA VAL A 226 -7.48 -0.61 -4.28
C VAL A 226 -8.75 -0.05 -3.63
N GLY A 227 -9.90 -0.70 -3.83
CA GLY A 227 -11.15 -0.35 -3.16
C GLY A 227 -11.01 -0.35 -1.63
N ALA A 228 -10.45 -1.40 -1.07
CA ALA A 228 -10.17 -1.49 0.37
C ALA A 228 -9.12 -0.47 0.83
N LEU A 229 -8.07 -0.21 0.05
CA LEU A 229 -7.05 0.81 0.34
C LEU A 229 -7.64 2.21 0.40
N SER A 230 -8.60 2.54 -0.46
CA SER A 230 -9.21 3.88 -0.53
C SER A 230 -10.03 4.27 0.70
N GLY A 231 -10.32 3.33 1.60
CA GLY A 231 -11.06 3.60 2.83
C GLY A 231 -10.28 4.49 3.80
N PRO A 232 -10.96 5.42 4.51
CA PRO A 232 -10.33 6.33 5.46
C PRO A 232 -9.75 5.65 6.71
N LEU A 233 -10.11 4.38 6.96
CA LEU A 233 -9.55 3.55 8.03
C LEU A 233 -8.37 2.70 7.57
N HIS A 234 -7.92 2.85 6.32
CA HIS A 234 -6.78 2.12 5.75
C HIS A 234 -5.79 3.10 5.11
N GLY A 235 -5.78 3.27 3.78
CA GLY A 235 -4.77 4.05 3.06
C GLY A 235 -4.96 5.57 3.05
N GLY A 236 -6.11 6.09 3.48
CA GLY A 236 -6.43 7.53 3.43
C GLY A 236 -5.71 8.43 4.47
N ALA A 237 -4.58 7.99 5.03
CA ALA A 237 -3.93 8.58 6.20
C ALA A 237 -2.62 9.36 5.99
N PRO A 238 -1.72 9.04 5.02
CA PRO A 238 -0.38 9.65 4.97
C PRO A 238 -0.32 11.18 4.88
N SER A 239 -1.24 11.84 4.16
CA SER A 239 -1.25 13.31 4.05
C SER A 239 -1.47 14.01 5.40
N ARG A 240 -2.12 13.33 6.35
CA ARG A 240 -2.53 13.91 7.64
C ARG A 240 -1.37 14.13 8.61
N ALA A 241 -0.23 13.48 8.38
CA ALA A 241 0.97 13.74 9.17
C ALA A 241 1.56 15.13 8.86
N LEU A 242 1.61 15.52 7.59
CA LEU A 242 2.02 16.88 7.23
C LEU A 242 0.98 17.92 7.65
N ASP A 243 -0.32 17.59 7.58
CA ASP A 243 -1.37 18.46 8.11
C ASP A 243 -1.21 18.69 9.63
N THR A 244 -0.62 17.74 10.35
CA THR A 244 -0.27 17.91 11.77
C THR A 244 0.86 18.92 11.95
N LEU A 245 1.90 18.84 11.14
CA LEU A 245 2.99 19.83 11.15
C LEU A 245 2.45 21.24 10.80
N ASP A 246 1.60 21.35 9.78
CA ASP A 246 0.99 22.63 9.40
C ASP A 246 0.07 23.20 10.48
N ALA A 247 -0.72 22.35 11.14
CA ALA A 247 -1.63 22.78 12.21
C ALA A 247 -0.86 23.34 13.42
N ILE A 248 0.31 22.77 13.72
CA ILE A 248 1.23 23.30 14.73
C ILE A 248 1.84 24.62 14.23
N GLY A 249 2.37 24.62 13.00
CA GLY A 249 2.86 25.80 12.29
C GLY A 249 4.26 26.29 12.73
N THR A 250 4.47 26.54 14.03
CA THR A 250 5.74 27.10 14.53
C THR A 250 6.23 26.40 15.81
N PRO A 251 7.55 26.41 16.09
CA PRO A 251 8.12 25.75 17.27
C PRO A 251 7.48 26.14 18.61
N ASP A 252 7.18 27.42 18.81
CA ASP A 252 6.56 27.94 20.04
C ASP A 252 5.13 27.42 20.28
N ARG A 253 4.46 26.91 19.24
CA ARG A 253 3.10 26.37 19.32
C ARG A 253 3.05 24.87 19.61
N ILE A 254 4.15 24.14 19.44
CA ILE A 254 4.23 22.67 19.55
C ILE A 254 3.57 22.18 20.84
N ASP A 255 4.01 22.70 21.99
CA ASP A 255 3.54 22.26 23.30
C ASP A 255 2.04 22.44 23.49
N SER A 256 1.56 23.65 23.21
CA SER A 256 0.16 24.01 23.42
C SER A 256 -0.77 23.16 22.56
N TRP A 257 -0.36 22.88 21.33
CA TRP A 257 -1.13 22.08 20.38
C TRP A 257 -1.18 20.61 20.83
N ILE A 258 -0.03 20.02 21.19
CA ILE A 258 0.05 18.62 21.65
C ILE A 258 -0.78 18.43 22.92
N ARG A 259 -0.62 19.31 23.92
CA ARG A 259 -1.40 19.23 25.17
C ARG A 259 -2.90 19.32 24.88
N GLY A 260 -3.31 20.23 24.01
CA GLY A 260 -4.70 20.37 23.56
C GLY A 260 -5.27 19.07 22.98
N GLN A 261 -4.54 18.42 22.07
CA GLN A 261 -4.96 17.14 21.49
C GLN A 261 -5.04 16.03 22.54
N VAL A 262 -4.01 15.88 23.39
CA VAL A 262 -3.93 14.79 24.36
C VAL A 262 -5.01 14.90 25.44
N LEU A 263 -5.26 16.11 25.96
CA LEU A 263 -6.26 16.41 26.99
C LEU A 263 -7.69 16.37 26.41
N GLY A 264 -7.87 16.78 25.16
CA GLY A 264 -9.14 16.69 24.44
C GLY A 264 -9.52 15.28 23.97
N GLY A 265 -8.65 14.28 24.16
CA GLY A 265 -8.87 12.91 23.68
C GLY A 265 -8.69 12.73 22.17
N GLY A 266 -8.11 13.73 21.50
CA GLY A 266 -7.74 13.69 20.09
C GLY A 266 -6.61 12.70 19.79
N ARG A 267 -6.39 12.47 18.49
CA ARG A 267 -5.27 11.66 17.98
C ARG A 267 -4.24 12.58 17.36
N ILE A 268 -2.96 12.27 17.59
CA ILE A 268 -1.85 12.93 16.90
C ILE A 268 -1.54 12.06 15.68
N MET A 269 -1.86 12.56 14.48
CA MET A 269 -1.66 11.78 13.25
C MET A 269 -0.16 11.56 13.00
N GLY A 270 0.20 10.39 12.49
CA GLY A 270 1.60 9.96 12.37
C GLY A 270 2.18 9.32 13.64
N PHE A 271 1.43 9.23 14.73
CA PHE A 271 1.88 8.60 15.98
C PHE A 271 1.00 7.42 16.39
N GLY A 272 1.65 6.36 16.87
CA GLY A 272 1.04 5.09 17.26
C GLY A 272 0.77 4.15 16.08
N HIS A 273 0.76 2.85 16.36
CA HIS A 273 0.57 1.81 15.35
C HIS A 273 -0.33 0.67 15.89
N PRO A 274 -1.23 0.08 15.07
CA PRO A 274 -2.08 -1.02 15.51
C PRO A 274 -1.27 -2.27 15.89
N VAL A 275 -0.23 -2.56 15.11
CA VAL A 275 0.69 -3.71 15.27
C VAL A 275 1.94 -3.41 16.13
N TYR A 276 2.74 -2.40 15.81
CA TYR A 276 3.94 -2.07 16.58
C TYR A 276 3.62 -1.55 17.98
N ARG A 277 4.36 -2.07 18.95
CA ARG A 277 4.38 -1.57 20.34
C ARG A 277 5.71 -0.90 20.69
N THR A 278 6.70 -1.03 19.81
CA THR A 278 7.99 -0.34 19.83
C THR A 278 8.01 0.70 18.70
N GLU A 279 9.14 1.40 18.53
CA GLU A 279 9.41 2.24 17.35
C GLU A 279 9.17 1.45 16.04
N ASP A 280 8.48 2.07 15.08
CA ASP A 280 8.28 1.50 13.74
C ASP A 280 9.62 1.53 12.98
N PRO A 281 10.17 0.38 12.57
CA PRO A 281 11.49 0.33 11.93
C PRO A 281 11.53 1.11 10.60
N ARG A 282 10.37 1.30 9.94
CA ARG A 282 10.24 2.11 8.73
C ARG A 282 10.32 3.60 9.04
N SER A 283 9.63 4.03 10.11
CA SER A 283 9.68 5.43 10.57
C SER A 283 11.12 5.83 10.88
N ARG A 284 11.84 4.97 11.62
CA ARG A 284 13.27 5.17 11.91
C ARG A 284 14.14 5.30 10.66
N MET A 285 13.94 4.43 9.67
CA MET A 285 14.68 4.51 8.40
C MET A 285 14.39 5.80 7.65
N LEU A 286 13.11 6.19 7.55
CA LEU A 286 12.68 7.39 6.85
C LEU A 286 13.13 8.66 7.57
N ARG A 287 13.19 8.65 8.91
CA ARG A 287 13.80 9.71 9.70
C ARG A 287 15.26 9.93 9.33
N SER A 288 16.06 8.86 9.26
CA SER A 288 17.47 8.96 8.85
C SER A 288 17.60 9.55 7.44
N ILE A 289 16.75 9.12 6.50
CA ILE A 289 16.73 9.67 5.13
C ILE A 289 16.36 11.16 5.15
N ALA A 290 15.34 11.56 5.91
CA ALA A 290 14.96 12.96 6.05
C ALA A 290 16.12 13.81 6.62
N GLN A 291 16.83 13.30 7.61
CA GLN A 291 18.00 13.97 8.19
C GLN A 291 19.18 14.11 7.22
N GLU A 292 19.35 13.17 6.28
CA GLU A 292 20.35 13.29 5.20
C GLU A 292 20.03 14.45 4.24
N PHE A 293 18.74 14.74 3.98
CA PHE A 293 18.33 15.93 3.22
C PHE A 293 18.45 17.21 4.03
N GLY A 294 18.09 17.17 5.32
CA GLY A 294 18.09 18.30 6.23
C GLY A 294 17.09 19.41 5.86
N GLY A 295 17.23 20.55 6.53
CA GLY A 295 16.44 21.76 6.27
C GLY A 295 15.26 21.98 7.22
N PRO A 296 14.58 23.14 7.11
CA PRO A 296 13.65 23.60 8.15
C PRO A 296 12.49 22.65 8.45
N LEU A 297 11.95 21.99 7.42
CA LEU A 297 10.88 21.01 7.59
C LEU A 297 11.33 19.80 8.42
N VAL A 298 12.58 19.34 8.20
CA VAL A 298 13.15 18.19 8.90
C VAL A 298 13.42 18.54 10.35
N ASP A 299 14.04 19.70 10.60
CA ASP A 299 14.33 20.19 11.95
C ASP A 299 13.03 20.33 12.75
N PHE A 300 12.00 20.92 12.13
CA PHE A 300 10.68 21.07 12.75
C PHE A 300 9.99 19.72 13.02
N ALA A 301 10.02 18.77 12.08
CA ALA A 301 9.44 17.45 12.29
C ALA A 301 10.13 16.68 13.43
N VAL A 302 11.46 16.78 13.53
CA VAL A 302 12.26 16.17 14.61
C VAL A 302 11.92 16.82 15.96
N GLU A 303 11.79 18.14 16.01
CA GLU A 303 11.39 18.85 17.22
C GLU A 303 9.97 18.42 17.66
N VAL A 304 9.01 18.37 16.74
CA VAL A 304 7.64 17.90 17.01
C VAL A 304 7.65 16.48 17.58
N GLU A 305 8.40 15.54 16.99
CA GLU A 305 8.54 14.18 17.52
C GLU A 305 9.03 14.17 18.97
N GLN A 306 10.13 14.89 19.26
CA GLN A 306 10.70 14.95 20.60
C GLN A 306 9.73 15.55 21.63
N ARG A 307 8.99 16.62 21.25
CA ARG A 307 8.01 17.26 22.13
C ARG A 307 6.78 16.37 22.35
N VAL A 308 6.32 15.63 21.35
CA VAL A 308 5.21 14.66 21.50
C VAL A 308 5.57 13.60 22.51
N GLU A 309 6.76 13.00 22.40
CA GLU A 309 7.22 11.97 23.34
C GLU A 309 7.34 12.52 24.77
N ALA A 310 7.95 13.68 24.94
CA ALA A 310 8.12 14.31 26.25
C ALA A 310 6.79 14.65 26.93
N ILE A 311 5.85 15.27 26.20
CA ILE A 311 4.54 15.68 26.75
C ILE A 311 3.66 14.46 27.03
N LEU A 312 3.72 13.41 26.22
CA LEU A 312 2.98 12.17 26.50
C LEU A 312 3.51 11.44 27.72
N ALA A 313 4.84 11.38 27.91
CA ALA A 313 5.44 10.82 29.11
C ALA A 313 4.99 11.56 30.39
N GLU A 314 4.83 12.90 30.31
CA GLU A 314 4.31 13.72 31.40
C GLU A 314 2.80 13.49 31.65
N LEU A 315 1.97 13.59 30.61
CA LEU A 315 0.51 13.61 30.72
C LEU A 315 -0.12 12.23 30.88
N LYS A 316 0.52 11.18 30.33
CA LYS A 316 0.03 9.80 30.34
C LYS A 316 1.19 8.83 30.61
N PRO A 317 1.77 8.83 31.83
CA PRO A 317 2.87 7.94 32.19
C PRO A 317 2.55 6.47 31.88
N GLY A 318 3.51 5.77 31.27
CA GLY A 318 3.34 4.37 30.83
C GLY A 318 2.61 4.18 29.50
N ARG A 319 2.20 5.27 28.82
CA ARG A 319 1.69 5.22 27.46
C ARG A 319 2.74 5.70 26.46
N GLU A 320 3.35 4.76 25.77
CA GLU A 320 4.30 5.02 24.70
C GLU A 320 3.57 5.27 23.38
N LEU A 321 3.99 6.30 22.65
CA LEU A 321 3.45 6.64 21.34
C LEU A 321 4.61 7.10 20.44
N HIS A 322 5.10 6.18 19.62
CA HIS A 322 6.17 6.45 18.66
C HIS A 322 5.61 6.88 17.31
N THR A 323 6.45 7.52 16.50
CA THR A 323 6.13 7.80 15.11
C THR A 323 5.89 6.49 14.34
N ASN A 324 4.86 6.49 13.51
CA ASN A 324 4.62 5.41 12.55
C ASN A 324 5.20 5.81 11.18
N VAL A 325 5.22 4.86 10.24
CA VAL A 325 5.74 5.09 8.88
C VAL A 325 5.21 6.37 8.21
N GLU A 326 3.97 6.78 8.48
CA GLU A 326 3.31 7.89 7.79
C GLU A 326 3.95 9.24 8.12
N PHE A 327 4.50 9.41 9.34
CA PHE A 327 5.06 10.68 9.78
C PHE A 327 6.25 11.11 8.93
N TYR A 328 7.31 10.29 8.94
CA TYR A 328 8.49 10.60 8.14
C TYR A 328 8.32 10.26 6.64
N ALA A 329 7.36 9.41 6.26
CA ALA A 329 7.01 9.25 4.85
C ALA A 329 6.54 10.56 4.24
N GLY A 330 5.65 11.30 4.93
CA GLY A 330 5.18 12.61 4.46
C GLY A 330 6.33 13.60 4.27
N VAL A 331 7.23 13.68 5.26
CA VAL A 331 8.42 14.56 5.19
C VAL A 331 9.33 14.19 4.01
N VAL A 332 9.69 12.91 3.86
CA VAL A 332 10.55 12.45 2.76
C VAL A 332 9.90 12.70 1.41
N MET A 333 8.59 12.46 1.27
CA MET A 333 7.88 12.68 0.02
C MET A 333 7.83 14.16 -0.37
N GLU A 334 7.57 15.06 0.58
CA GLU A 334 7.60 16.51 0.35
C GLU A 334 8.98 16.96 -0.14
N LEU A 335 10.06 16.49 0.51
CA LEU A 335 11.44 16.78 0.11
C LEU A 335 11.80 16.25 -1.29
N CYS A 336 11.15 15.16 -1.71
CA CYS A 336 11.29 14.56 -3.03
C CYS A 336 10.39 15.20 -4.09
N GLY A 337 9.58 16.21 -3.73
CA GLY A 337 8.69 16.92 -4.64
C GLY A 337 7.42 16.18 -5.01
N LEU A 338 7.00 15.18 -4.21
CA LEU A 338 5.69 14.55 -4.41
C LEU A 338 4.60 15.45 -3.83
N PRO A 339 3.52 15.72 -4.59
CA PRO A 339 2.37 16.42 -4.04
C PRO A 339 1.62 15.51 -3.06
N ARG A 340 1.01 16.10 -2.03
CA ARG A 340 0.40 15.37 -0.90
C ARG A 340 -0.71 14.42 -1.32
N GLU A 341 -1.49 14.78 -2.33
CA GLU A 341 -2.53 13.92 -2.92
C GLU A 341 -1.97 12.65 -3.57
N MET A 342 -0.66 12.60 -3.85
CA MET A 342 0.03 11.44 -4.38
C MET A 342 0.67 10.55 -3.32
N PHE A 343 0.55 10.85 -2.03
CA PHE A 343 1.17 10.00 -0.99
C PHE A 343 0.55 8.60 -0.94
N THR A 344 -0.79 8.51 -0.87
CA THR A 344 -1.48 7.21 -0.92
C THR A 344 -1.37 6.53 -2.29
N PRO A 345 -1.49 7.23 -3.44
CA PRO A 345 -1.10 6.68 -4.74
C PRO A 345 0.30 6.07 -4.78
N THR A 346 1.31 6.75 -4.22
CA THR A 346 2.69 6.24 -4.16
C THR A 346 2.78 4.97 -3.32
N PHE A 347 2.10 4.95 -2.17
CA PHE A 347 1.96 3.72 -1.37
C PHE A 347 1.30 2.59 -2.18
N CYS A 348 0.26 2.88 -2.95
CA CYS A 348 -0.42 1.91 -3.81
C CYS A 348 0.50 1.34 -4.90
N ALA A 349 1.40 2.16 -5.46
CA ALA A 349 2.37 1.72 -6.47
C ALA A 349 3.36 0.67 -5.94
N ALA A 350 3.71 0.72 -4.65
CA ALA A 350 4.45 -0.36 -3.99
C ALA A 350 3.54 -1.54 -3.64
N ARG A 351 2.38 -1.25 -3.04
CA ARG A 351 1.50 -2.27 -2.45
C ARG A 351 0.89 -3.22 -3.47
N VAL A 352 0.75 -2.80 -4.73
CA VAL A 352 0.30 -3.67 -5.83
C VAL A 352 1.22 -4.89 -6.00
N VAL A 353 2.53 -4.76 -5.75
CA VAL A 353 3.47 -5.89 -5.81
C VAL A 353 3.17 -6.91 -4.70
N GLY A 354 2.97 -6.45 -3.46
CA GLY A 354 2.60 -7.31 -2.34
C GLY A 354 1.24 -7.96 -2.52
N TRP A 355 0.24 -7.22 -3.01
CA TRP A 355 -1.07 -7.78 -3.36
C TRP A 355 -0.96 -8.86 -4.43
N SER A 356 -0.22 -8.60 -5.51
CA SER A 356 0.00 -9.58 -6.57
C SER A 356 0.70 -10.84 -6.06
N ALA A 357 1.72 -10.72 -5.21
CA ALA A 357 2.36 -11.89 -4.59
C ALA A 357 1.38 -12.70 -3.73
N ASN A 358 0.51 -12.03 -2.97
CA ASN A 358 -0.56 -12.67 -2.19
C ASN A 358 -1.64 -13.32 -3.07
N ILE A 359 -1.99 -12.71 -4.22
CA ILE A 359 -2.92 -13.28 -5.20
C ILE A 359 -2.32 -14.56 -5.79
N LEU A 360 -1.02 -14.55 -6.13
CA LEU A 360 -0.31 -15.69 -6.68
C LEU A 360 -0.21 -16.85 -5.66
N GLU A 361 0.10 -16.53 -4.40
CA GLU A 361 0.10 -17.52 -3.31
C GLU A 361 -1.30 -18.10 -3.06
N GLN A 362 -2.33 -17.25 -3.02
CA GLN A 362 -3.72 -17.71 -2.91
C GLN A 362 -4.14 -18.58 -4.10
N ALA A 363 -3.72 -18.26 -5.32
CA ALA A 363 -4.08 -19.02 -6.50
C ALA A 363 -3.47 -20.44 -6.53
N ALA A 364 -2.49 -20.73 -5.67
CA ALA A 364 -1.95 -22.07 -5.48
C ALA A 364 -2.85 -22.96 -4.58
N ASP A 365 -3.71 -22.35 -3.76
CA ASP A 365 -4.73 -23.03 -2.95
C ASP A 365 -6.14 -22.59 -3.38
N SER A 366 -6.85 -23.47 -4.11
CA SER A 366 -8.18 -23.18 -4.65
C SER A 366 -9.30 -23.15 -3.60
N LYS A 367 -8.97 -23.16 -2.30
CA LYS A 367 -9.96 -23.09 -1.23
C LYS A 367 -10.60 -21.70 -1.16
N ILE A 368 -11.87 -21.63 -1.54
CA ILE A 368 -12.67 -20.40 -1.43
C ILE A 368 -12.80 -19.92 0.03
N ILE A 369 -12.58 -18.61 0.24
CA ILE A 369 -12.80 -17.94 1.52
C ILE A 369 -14.29 -17.60 1.65
N ARG A 370 -15.02 -18.38 2.46
CA ARG A 370 -16.46 -18.26 2.64
C ARG A 370 -16.86 -18.40 4.10
N PRO A 371 -16.72 -17.36 4.94
CA PRO A 371 -17.14 -17.40 6.33
C PRO A 371 -18.67 -17.42 6.45
N ALA A 372 -19.17 -17.87 7.61
CA ALA A 372 -20.58 -17.77 7.97
C ALA A 372 -20.85 -16.45 8.72
N ALA A 373 -22.09 -15.96 8.62
CA ALA A 373 -22.60 -14.90 9.49
C ALA A 373 -23.68 -15.48 10.41
N ARG A 374 -23.71 -15.07 11.67
CA ARG A 374 -24.79 -15.38 12.59
C ARG A 374 -25.99 -14.47 12.29
N TYR A 375 -27.11 -15.05 11.91
CA TYR A 375 -28.37 -14.31 11.75
C TYR A 375 -28.90 -13.88 13.12
N THR A 376 -29.12 -12.57 13.31
CA THR A 376 -29.66 -11.99 14.56
C THR A 376 -30.92 -11.16 14.30
N GLY A 377 -31.57 -11.35 13.15
CA GLY A 377 -32.86 -10.75 12.84
C GLY A 377 -34.02 -11.51 13.49
N THR A 378 -35.24 -11.10 13.19
CA THR A 378 -36.46 -11.78 13.65
C THR A 378 -36.43 -13.27 13.26
N PRO A 379 -36.71 -14.22 14.20
CA PRO A 379 -36.61 -15.66 13.90
C PRO A 379 -37.41 -16.08 12.67
N PRO A 380 -36.80 -16.67 11.63
CA PRO A 380 -37.52 -17.13 10.45
C PRO A 380 -38.18 -18.51 10.66
N PRO A 381 -39.19 -18.86 9.86
CA PRO A 381 -39.88 -17.97 8.91
C PRO A 381 -40.87 -17.03 9.61
N GLN A 382 -41.12 -15.87 9.01
CA GLN A 382 -42.21 -14.95 9.38
C GLN A 382 -43.30 -15.02 8.31
N PRO A 383 -44.59 -14.88 8.66
CA PRO A 383 -45.65 -14.80 7.66
C PRO A 383 -45.51 -13.52 6.82
N VAL A 384 -45.69 -13.62 5.50
CA VAL A 384 -45.74 -12.45 4.61
C VAL A 384 -47.09 -11.74 4.86
N PRO A 385 -47.11 -10.43 5.19
CA PRO A 385 -48.36 -9.70 5.37
C PRO A 385 -49.22 -9.71 4.09
N PRO A 386 -50.56 -9.71 4.22
CA PRO A 386 -51.44 -9.53 3.06
C PRO A 386 -51.20 -8.17 2.40
N ALA A 387 -51.42 -8.10 1.07
CA ALA A 387 -51.19 -6.93 0.23
C ALA A 387 -52.11 -5.75 0.56
#